data_AF-A0A9Q0NHH5-F1
#
_entry.id   AF-A0A9Q0NHH5-F1
#
_cell.length_a   1.000
_cell.length_b   1.000
_cell.length_c   1.000
_cell.angle_alpha   90.00
_cell.angle_beta   90.00
_cell.angle_gamma   90.00
#
_symmetry.space_group_name_H-M   'P 1'
#
loop_
_entity.id
_entity.type
_entity.pdbx_description
1 polymer ?
#
loop_
_entity_poly.entity_id
_entity_poly.type
_entity_poly.pdbx_seq_one_letter_code
_entity_poly.pdbx_strand_id
1 'polypeptide(L)'
;MPIIVKFLTILSQQQFMSKYFAHGKLSLRAIGCEADNRIYASHNLTKFNFEIQQLAVKMLKEKKISKIHTRAGLVHVKFSDDAEFIKILHPNELEQRTKPRTE
;
A
#
# COMPACT_ATOMS: atom_id res chain seq x y z
N MET A 1 10.03 -8.05 1.25
CA MET A 1 9.38 -8.61 0.05
C MET A 1 7.90 -8.82 0.37
N PRO A 2 6.96 -8.31 -0.45
CA PRO A 2 5.53 -8.56 -0.24
C PRO A 2 5.14 -9.98 -0.63
N ILE A 3 4.19 -10.58 0.10
CA ILE A 3 3.55 -11.84 -0.28
C ILE A 3 2.17 -11.49 -0.86
N ILE A 4 1.91 -11.91 -2.09
CA ILE A 4 0.61 -11.71 -2.74
C ILE A 4 -0.20 -12.99 -2.62
N VAL A 5 -1.34 -12.91 -1.94
CA VAL A 5 -2.28 -14.02 -1.79
C VAL A 5 -3.44 -13.82 -2.76
N LYS A 6 -3.66 -14.80 -3.65
CA LYS A 6 -4.82 -14.82 -4.54
C LYS A 6 -5.88 -15.74 -3.97
N PHE A 7 -7.11 -15.27 -3.95
CA PHE A 7 -8.27 -16.01 -3.48
C PHE A 7 -9.11 -16.45 -4.68
N LEU A 8 -9.69 -17.65 -4.61
CA LEU A 8 -10.58 -18.16 -5.67
C LEU A 8 -11.89 -17.35 -5.74
N THR A 9 -12.37 -16.86 -4.60
CA THR A 9 -13.63 -16.08 -4.49
C THR A 9 -13.49 -14.90 -3.53
N ILE A 10 -14.31 -13.86 -3.72
CA ILE A 10 -14.40 -12.71 -2.79
C ILE A 10 -14.80 -13.18 -1.38
N LEU A 11 -15.69 -14.18 -1.28
CA LEU A 11 -16.11 -14.75 0.00
C LEU A 11 -14.93 -15.35 0.76
N SER A 12 -14.06 -16.12 0.09
CA SER A 12 -12.87 -16.71 0.72
C SER A 12 -11.88 -15.64 1.20
N GLN A 13 -11.73 -14.54 0.46
CA GLN A 13 -10.94 -13.39 0.88
C GLN A 13 -11.54 -12.72 2.13
N GLN A 14 -12.85 -12.48 2.15
CA GLN A 14 -13.54 -11.89 3.30
C GLN A 14 -13.43 -12.77 4.54
N GLN A 15 -13.59 -14.09 4.40
CA GLN A 15 -13.41 -15.05 5.48
C GLN A 15 -11.98 -15.04 6.03
N PHE A 16 -10.98 -15.00 5.16
CA PHE A 16 -9.59 -14.88 5.56
C PHE A 16 -9.34 -13.58 6.34
N MET A 17 -9.77 -12.43 5.81
CA MET A 17 -9.58 -11.14 6.46
C MET A 17 -10.32 -11.06 7.80
N SER A 18 -11.54 -11.60 7.89
CA SER A 18 -12.31 -11.68 9.12
C SER A 18 -11.56 -12.47 10.20
N LYS A 19 -11.08 -13.68 9.88
CA LYS A 19 -10.27 -14.50 10.78
C LYS A 19 -8.95 -13.82 11.14
N TYR A 20 -8.29 -13.18 10.18
CA TYR A 20 -7.06 -12.45 10.39
C TYR A 20 -7.23 -11.30 11.40
N PHE A 21 -8.30 -10.50 11.28
CA PHE A 21 -8.59 -9.41 12.21
C PHE A 21 -9.07 -9.92 13.57
N ALA A 22 -9.83 -11.02 13.62
CA ALA A 22 -10.32 -11.61 14.86
C ALA A 22 -9.18 -12.22 15.71
N HIS A 23 -8.24 -12.93 15.07
CA HIS A 23 -7.18 -13.64 15.79
C HIS A 23 -5.89 -12.84 15.92
N GLY A 24 -5.55 -11.99 14.93
CA GLY A 24 -4.37 -11.11 14.97
C GLY A 24 -3.01 -11.81 15.05
N LYS A 25 -2.93 -13.13 14.90
CA LYS A 25 -1.73 -13.95 15.19
C LYS A 25 -1.04 -14.56 13.96
N LEU A 26 -1.36 -14.09 12.75
CA LEU A 26 -0.71 -14.62 11.55
C LEU A 26 0.79 -14.25 11.55
N SER A 27 1.68 -15.25 11.57
CA SER A 27 3.13 -15.07 11.53
C SER A 27 3.76 -15.80 10.33
N LEU A 28 5.00 -15.45 10.00
CA LEU A 28 5.80 -16.12 8.97
C LEU A 28 5.97 -17.62 9.26
N ARG A 29 6.02 -18.01 10.53
CA ARG A 29 6.05 -19.42 10.95
C ARG A 29 4.77 -20.16 10.58
N ALA A 30 3.61 -19.51 10.67
CA ALA A 30 2.33 -20.10 10.30
C ALA A 30 2.21 -20.45 8.80
N ILE A 31 3.10 -19.92 7.96
CA ILE A 31 3.19 -20.22 6.52
C ILE A 31 4.45 -21.01 6.15
N GLY A 32 5.16 -21.57 7.14
CA GLY A 32 6.31 -22.46 6.93
C GLY A 32 7.67 -21.77 6.85
N CYS A 33 7.79 -20.49 7.20
CA CYS A 33 9.10 -19.84 7.34
C CYS A 33 9.71 -20.07 8.73
N GLU A 34 11.03 -19.96 8.85
CA GLU A 34 11.73 -20.17 10.14
C GLU A 34 11.53 -19.01 11.14
N ALA A 35 11.18 -17.82 10.63
CA ALA A 35 10.99 -16.61 11.41
C ALA A 35 9.56 -16.48 11.97
N ASP A 36 9.40 -15.88 13.16
CA ASP A 36 8.09 -15.69 13.81
C ASP A 36 7.54 -14.25 13.67
N ASN A 37 8.05 -13.49 12.70
CA ASN A 37 7.58 -12.14 12.47
C ASN A 37 6.09 -12.15 12.08
N ARG A 38 5.33 -11.23 12.65
CA ARG A 38 3.92 -11.03 12.32
C ARG A 38 3.75 -10.64 10.85
N ILE A 39 2.78 -11.25 10.18
CA ILE A 39 2.36 -10.88 8.83
C ILE A 39 1.27 -9.83 8.94
N TYR A 40 1.45 -8.71 8.24
CA TYR A 40 0.42 -7.70 8.09
C TYR A 40 -0.35 -7.92 6.79
N ALA A 41 -1.60 -8.37 6.90
CA ALA A 41 -2.49 -8.53 5.76
C ALA A 41 -3.32 -7.27 5.51
N SER A 42 -3.39 -6.83 4.26
CA SER A 42 -4.23 -5.72 3.83
C SER A 42 -5.01 -6.12 2.59
N HIS A 43 -6.34 -6.07 2.66
CA HIS A 43 -7.22 -6.29 1.50
C HIS A 43 -7.15 -5.15 0.48
N ASN A 44 -6.60 -4.02 0.92
CA ASN A 44 -6.59 -2.74 0.24
C ASN A 44 -5.35 -2.57 -0.64
N LEU A 45 -4.31 -3.38 -0.43
CA LEU A 45 -3.10 -3.35 -1.25
C LEU A 45 -3.20 -4.34 -2.40
N THR A 46 -3.73 -3.89 -3.54
CA THR A 46 -3.45 -4.57 -4.81
C THR A 46 -1.95 -4.47 -5.11
N LYS A 47 -1.38 -5.40 -5.90
CA LYS A 47 0.03 -5.31 -6.34
C LYS A 47 0.36 -3.93 -6.90
N PHE A 48 -0.57 -3.40 -7.66
CA PHE A 48 -0.48 -2.10 -8.29
C PHE A 48 -0.52 -0.93 -7.29
N ASN A 49 -1.45 -0.94 -6.34
CA ASN A 49 -1.48 0.07 -5.26
C ASN A 49 -0.27 -0.03 -4.32
N PHE A 50 0.28 -1.23 -4.16
CA PHE A 50 1.52 -1.44 -3.43
C PHE A 50 2.72 -0.82 -4.15
N GLU A 51 2.83 -0.97 -5.48
CA GLU A 51 3.86 -0.30 -6.29
C GLU A 51 3.75 1.22 -6.16
N ILE A 52 2.53 1.77 -6.28
CA ILE A 52 2.26 3.19 -6.05
C ILE A 52 2.69 3.62 -4.64
N GLN A 53 2.36 2.82 -3.61
CA GLN A 53 2.71 3.14 -2.23
C GLN A 53 4.23 3.10 -2.00
N GLN A 54 4.94 2.13 -2.58
CA GLN A 54 6.40 2.08 -2.48
C GLN A 54 7.05 3.31 -3.12
N LEU A 55 6.58 3.70 -4.30
CA LEU A 55 7.08 4.88 -5.00
C LEU A 55 6.80 6.16 -4.21
N ALA A 56 5.57 6.30 -3.69
CA ALA A 56 5.21 7.41 -2.82
C ALA A 56 6.11 7.45 -1.56
N VAL A 57 6.33 6.32 -0.87
CA VAL A 57 7.22 6.25 0.31
C VAL A 57 8.64 6.68 -0.03
N LYS A 58 9.16 6.30 -1.21
CA LYS A 58 10.46 6.76 -1.69
C LYS A 58 10.47 8.28 -1.88
N MET A 59 9.44 8.85 -2.52
CA MET A 59 9.31 10.29 -2.73
C MET A 59 9.16 11.09 -1.43
N LEU A 60 8.51 10.53 -0.41
CA LEU A 60 8.39 11.14 0.91
C LEU A 60 9.77 11.24 1.58
N LYS A 61 10.58 10.18 1.48
CA LYS A 61 11.97 10.20 1.96
C LYS A 61 12.83 11.22 1.21
N GLU A 62 12.60 11.38 -0.09
CA GLU A 62 13.22 12.38 -0.95
C GLU A 62 12.64 13.80 -0.76
N LYS A 63 11.67 13.99 0.16
CA LYS A 63 10.96 15.26 0.42
C LYS A 63 10.25 15.87 -0.81
N LYS A 64 9.93 15.04 -1.82
CA LYS A 64 9.15 15.45 -3.01
C LYS A 64 7.64 15.47 -2.75
N ILE A 65 7.20 14.80 -1.69
CA ILE A 65 5.83 14.83 -1.18
C ILE A 65 5.88 15.03 0.34
N SER A 66 4.86 15.66 0.91
CA SER A 66 4.78 15.97 2.34
C SER A 66 4.13 14.85 3.14
N LYS A 67 3.07 14.22 2.62
CA LYS A 67 2.32 13.15 3.32
C LYS A 67 1.80 12.08 2.37
N ILE A 68 1.65 10.87 2.91
CA ILE A 68 1.04 9.72 2.25
C ILE A 68 -0.05 9.17 3.16
N HIS A 69 -1.19 8.80 2.57
CA HIS A 69 -2.29 8.16 3.26
C HIS A 69 -2.92 7.09 2.36
N THR A 70 -3.34 5.96 2.92
CA THR A 70 -4.04 4.91 2.16
C THR A 70 -5.45 4.75 2.70
N ARG A 71 -6.44 4.93 1.83
CA ARG A 71 -7.88 4.80 2.18
C ARG A 71 -8.57 3.93 1.15
N ALA A 72 -9.29 2.91 1.62
CA ALA A 72 -9.99 1.94 0.77
C ALA A 72 -9.09 1.36 -0.34
N GLY A 73 -7.80 1.15 -0.02
CA GLY A 73 -6.83 0.59 -0.95
C GLY A 73 -6.22 1.55 -1.94
N LEU A 74 -6.68 2.78 -1.97
CA LEU A 74 -6.17 3.81 -2.87
C LEU A 74 -5.13 4.65 -2.13
N VAL A 75 -4.00 4.87 -2.78
CA VAL A 75 -2.93 5.71 -2.27
C VAL A 75 -3.28 7.16 -2.54
N HIS A 76 -3.24 7.97 -1.49
CA HIS A 76 -3.41 9.41 -1.54
C HIS A 76 -2.11 10.06 -1.10
N VAL A 77 -1.68 11.09 -1.83
CA VAL A 77 -0.45 11.83 -1.54
C VAL A 77 -0.72 13.31 -1.48
N LYS A 78 0.08 13.98 -0.67
CA LYS A 78 0.10 15.42 -0.52
C LYS A 78 1.48 15.90 -0.96
N PHE A 79 1.56 16.81 -1.94
CA PHE A 79 2.86 17.26 -2.48
C PHE A 79 3.50 18.36 -1.64
N SER A 80 2.68 19.22 -1.02
CA SER A 80 3.08 20.28 -0.09
C SER A 80 2.15 20.27 1.13
N ASP A 81 2.54 20.85 2.26
CA ASP A 81 1.67 20.95 3.43
C ASP A 81 0.43 21.84 3.23
N ASP A 82 0.40 22.66 2.18
CA ASP A 82 -0.79 23.45 1.83
C ASP A 82 -1.64 22.80 0.72
N ALA A 83 -1.16 21.71 0.12
CA ALA A 83 -1.87 21.03 -0.97
C ALA A 83 -2.95 20.07 -0.46
N GLU A 84 -3.97 19.78 -1.26
CA GLU A 84 -4.92 18.72 -0.91
C GLU A 84 -4.35 17.32 -1.12
N PHE A 85 -4.98 16.31 -0.50
CA PHE A 85 -4.67 14.92 -0.78
C PHE A 85 -5.19 14.53 -2.16
N ILE A 86 -4.28 14.10 -3.02
CA ILE A 86 -4.59 13.66 -4.38
C ILE A 86 -4.53 12.13 -4.41
N LYS A 87 -5.62 11.52 -4.88
CA LYS A 87 -5.66 10.08 -5.17
C LYS A 87 -4.78 9.78 -6.37
N ILE A 88 -3.87 8.82 -6.23
CA ILE A 88 -3.03 8.32 -7.33
C ILE A 88 -3.61 7.03 -7.83
N LEU A 89 -3.88 7.00 -9.13
CA LEU A 89 -4.39 5.82 -9.81
C LEU A 89 -3.30 5.10 -10.60
N HIS A 90 -2.26 5.78 -11.05
CA HIS A 90 -1.16 5.13 -11.78
C HIS A 90 0.21 5.58 -11.24
N PRO A 91 1.22 4.69 -11.14
CA PRO A 91 2.57 5.06 -10.71
C PRO A 91 3.16 6.25 -11.49
N ASN A 92 2.87 6.33 -12.79
CA ASN A 92 3.36 7.40 -13.66
C ASN A 92 2.84 8.79 -13.26
N GLU A 93 1.67 8.88 -12.60
CA GLU A 93 1.11 10.16 -12.14
C GLU A 93 1.98 10.81 -11.05
N LEU A 94 2.67 9.98 -10.24
CA LEU A 94 3.60 10.47 -9.22
C LEU A 94 4.83 11.12 -9.87
N GLU A 95 5.36 10.53 -10.94
CA GLU A 95 6.56 11.02 -11.61
C GLU A 95 6.31 12.29 -12.44
N GLN A 96 5.16 12.35 -13.14
CA GLN A 96 4.80 13.48 -14.00
C GLN A 96 4.59 14.77 -13.20
N ARG A 97 4.06 14.68 -11.98
CA ARG A 97 3.76 15.84 -11.13
C ARG A 97 4.95 16.39 -10.36
N THR A 98 6.06 15.65 -10.33
CA THR A 98 7.34 16.15 -9.78
C THR A 98 8.27 16.79 -10.79
N LYS A 99 7.96 16.73 -12.10
CA LYS A 99 8.71 17.51 -13.07
C LYS A 99 8.35 18.98 -12.86
N PRO A 100 9.33 19.90 -12.67
CA PRO A 100 9.03 21.31 -12.71
C PRO A 100 8.35 21.61 -14.07
N ARG A 101 7.29 22.40 -14.06
CA ARG A 101 6.76 23.02 -15.28
C ARG A 101 7.93 23.78 -15.90
N THR A 102 8.56 23.21 -16.93
CA THR A 102 9.43 23.97 -17.80
C THR A 102 8.52 24.92 -18.56
N GLU A 103 8.68 26.22 -18.27
CA GLU A 103 8.12 27.32 -19.05
C GLU A 103 8.62 27.30 -20.50
#